data_AF-A0A931N692-F1
#
_entry.id   AF-A0A931N692-F1
#
_cell.length_a   1.000
_cell.length_b   1.000
_cell.length_c   1.000
_cell.angle_alpha   90.00
_cell.angle_beta   90.00
_cell.angle_gamma   90.00
#
_symmetry.space_group_name_H-M   'P 1'
#
loop_
_entity.id
_entity.type
_entity.pdbx_description
1 polymer ?
#
loop_
_entity_poly.entity_id
_entity_poly.type
_entity_poly.pdbx_seq_one_letter_code
_entity_poly.pdbx_strand_id
1 'polypeptide(L)'
;MRRLVENLREAEYLETRQQALRDAITAHTRDITAAHHTGNPLEVERLRRTHAALSEELTTLRDLDRAVAHDYHRALGFSVEDAALVVEYDQPGRDATRADMVAGVEAIGTEVRRQDWTRELDPHNERIDELTRQRVHEISARVASPRVRESEIGSARDSAEKLRLDPAAATEQHLDIEKFRAVREGVKVGYDPATRTHIFQRDGADPIAVAHDDRERRMGEDARRVDAGMDLERIEAEHLVELGHAHAVEEAARARLQDAPRASALTHEHSLDRGLHRDR
;
A
#
# COMPACT_ATOMS: atom_id res chain seq x y z
N MET A 1 40.67 -30.90 -8.35
CA MET A 1 39.71 -32.03 -8.48
C MET A 1 38.72 -32.12 -7.32
N ARG A 2 39.12 -32.22 -6.04
CA ARG A 2 38.16 -32.35 -4.90
C ARG A 2 37.11 -31.21 -4.84
N ARG A 3 37.51 -29.94 -4.94
CA ARG A 3 36.59 -28.78 -4.95
C ARG A 3 35.59 -28.74 -6.12
N LEU A 4 35.97 -29.22 -7.30
CA LEU A 4 35.07 -29.25 -8.46
C LEU A 4 33.95 -30.29 -8.28
N VAL A 5 34.26 -31.43 -7.66
CA VAL A 5 33.27 -32.46 -7.33
C VAL A 5 32.31 -31.97 -6.23
N GLU A 6 32.81 -31.19 -5.27
CA GLU A 6 31.96 -30.53 -4.25
C GLU A 6 31.01 -29.52 -4.89
N ASN A 7 31.51 -28.62 -5.75
CA ASN A 7 30.66 -27.64 -6.44
C ASN A 7 29.59 -28.28 -7.33
N LEU A 8 29.90 -29.41 -7.99
CA LEU A 8 28.92 -30.13 -8.82
C LEU A 8 27.77 -30.72 -7.97
N ARG A 9 28.09 -31.26 -6.79
CA ARG A 9 27.06 -31.75 -5.85
C ARG A 9 26.20 -30.62 -5.30
N GLU A 10 26.80 -29.47 -5.03
CA GLU A 10 26.08 -28.27 -4.60
C GLU A 10 25.14 -27.75 -5.71
N ALA A 11 25.56 -27.81 -6.97
CA ALA A 11 24.72 -27.46 -8.11
C ALA A 11 23.52 -28.41 -8.27
N GLU A 12 23.72 -29.74 -8.17
CA GLU A 12 22.63 -30.73 -8.20
C GLU A 12 21.63 -30.53 -7.04
N TYR A 13 22.14 -30.20 -5.85
CA TYR A 13 21.31 -29.88 -4.69
C TYR A 13 20.48 -28.60 -4.93
N LEU A 14 21.08 -27.56 -5.51
CA LEU A 14 20.38 -26.33 -5.86
C LEU A 14 19.27 -26.56 -6.88
N GLU A 15 19.55 -27.31 -7.95
CA GLU A 15 18.56 -27.63 -8.98
C GLU A 15 17.36 -28.38 -8.38
N THR A 16 17.63 -29.39 -7.54
CA THR A 16 16.58 -30.16 -6.85
C THR A 16 15.69 -29.25 -5.99
N ARG A 17 16.31 -28.31 -5.26
CA ARG A 17 15.58 -27.40 -4.36
C ARG A 17 14.81 -26.32 -5.13
N GLN A 18 15.36 -25.82 -6.23
CA GLN A 18 14.65 -24.91 -7.15
C GLN A 18 13.42 -25.59 -7.75
N GLN A 19 13.55 -26.85 -8.19
CA GLN A 19 12.43 -27.62 -8.73
C GLN A 19 11.34 -27.83 -7.67
N ALA A 20 11.72 -28.21 -6.45
CA ALA A 20 10.76 -28.38 -5.35
C ALA A 20 10.01 -27.07 -5.02
N LEU A 21 10.72 -25.94 -4.98
CA LEU A 21 10.11 -24.62 -4.77
C LEU A 21 9.12 -24.28 -5.89
N ARG A 22 9.51 -24.52 -7.15
CA ARG A 22 8.66 -24.29 -8.31
C ARG A 22 7.38 -25.12 -8.26
N ASP A 23 7.49 -26.40 -7.91
CA ASP A 23 6.35 -27.30 -7.78
C ASP A 23 5.40 -26.84 -6.66
N ALA A 24 5.94 -26.39 -5.54
CA ALA A 24 5.15 -25.82 -4.44
C ALA A 24 4.40 -24.55 -4.85
N ILE A 25 5.09 -23.60 -5.52
CA ILE A 25 4.48 -22.37 -6.05
C ILE A 25 3.36 -22.70 -7.04
N THR A 26 3.61 -23.63 -7.96
CA THR A 26 2.64 -24.07 -8.99
C THR A 26 1.43 -24.74 -8.37
N ALA A 27 1.64 -25.58 -7.35
CA ALA A 27 0.54 -26.22 -6.62
C ALA A 27 -0.34 -25.18 -5.93
N HIS A 28 0.25 -24.21 -5.23
CA HIS A 28 -0.49 -23.18 -4.51
C HIS A 28 -1.24 -22.20 -5.43
N THR A 29 -0.63 -21.80 -6.54
CA THR A 29 -1.34 -20.97 -7.54
C THR A 29 -2.52 -21.72 -8.16
N ARG A 30 -2.37 -23.03 -8.44
CA ARG A 30 -3.48 -23.88 -8.89
C ARG A 30 -4.59 -23.99 -7.84
N ASP A 31 -4.24 -24.17 -6.57
CA ASP A 31 -5.22 -24.23 -5.47
C ASP A 31 -6.01 -22.92 -5.36
N ILE A 32 -5.34 -21.77 -5.51
CA ILE A 32 -5.99 -20.44 -5.55
C ILE A 32 -6.97 -20.36 -6.73
N THR A 33 -6.55 -20.76 -7.94
CA THR A 33 -7.44 -20.76 -9.11
C THR A 33 -8.65 -21.68 -8.91
N ALA A 34 -8.46 -22.87 -8.34
CA ALA A 34 -9.54 -23.81 -8.04
C ALA A 34 -10.51 -23.26 -6.97
N ALA A 35 -9.99 -22.60 -5.94
CA ALA A 35 -10.79 -21.92 -4.92
C ALA A 35 -11.69 -20.84 -5.53
N HIS A 36 -11.16 -20.02 -6.45
CA HIS A 36 -11.94 -19.03 -7.19
C HIS A 36 -13.06 -19.65 -8.02
N HIS A 37 -12.79 -20.76 -8.73
CA HIS A 37 -13.81 -21.45 -9.53
C HIS A 37 -14.94 -22.06 -8.69
N THR A 38 -14.64 -22.47 -7.46
CA THR A 38 -15.62 -23.10 -6.56
C THR A 38 -16.32 -22.11 -5.61
N GLY A 39 -15.89 -20.84 -5.61
CA GLY A 39 -16.39 -19.83 -4.67
C GLY A 39 -16.02 -20.08 -3.21
N ASN A 40 -15.03 -20.95 -2.96
CA ASN A 40 -14.58 -21.32 -1.62
C ASN A 40 -13.15 -20.79 -1.41
N PRO A 41 -12.99 -19.55 -0.92
CA PRO A 41 -11.66 -18.96 -0.75
C PRO A 41 -10.81 -19.76 0.23
N LEU A 42 -9.51 -19.84 -0.05
CA LEU A 42 -8.55 -20.43 0.87
C LEU A 42 -8.40 -19.57 2.13
N GLU A 43 -8.03 -20.19 3.25
CA GLU A 43 -7.80 -19.48 4.51
C GLU A 43 -6.64 -18.47 4.40
N VAL A 44 -6.92 -17.18 4.66
CA VAL A 44 -5.93 -16.07 4.60
C VAL A 44 -4.66 -16.37 5.39
N GLU A 45 -4.77 -16.86 6.63
CA GLU A 45 -3.60 -17.09 7.48
C GLU A 45 -2.73 -18.25 6.97
N ARG A 46 -3.34 -19.22 6.29
CA ARG A 46 -2.60 -20.26 5.59
C ARG A 46 -1.86 -19.66 4.40
N LEU A 47 -2.53 -18.85 3.58
CA LEU A 47 -1.91 -18.18 2.44
C LEU A 47 -0.76 -17.25 2.84
N ARG A 48 -0.90 -16.48 3.93
CA ARG A 48 0.18 -15.65 4.48
C ARG A 48 1.40 -16.45 4.89
N ARG A 49 1.20 -17.54 5.63
CA ARG A 49 2.30 -18.43 6.04
C ARG A 49 2.98 -19.06 4.83
N THR A 50 2.21 -19.52 3.84
CA THR A 50 2.74 -20.05 2.58
C THR A 50 3.54 -18.97 1.84
N HIS A 51 3.00 -17.77 1.67
CA HIS A 51 3.69 -16.66 1.00
C HIS A 51 5.01 -16.32 1.69
N ALA A 52 5.01 -16.17 3.02
CA ALA A 52 6.21 -15.88 3.79
C ALA A 52 7.27 -16.98 3.64
N ALA A 53 6.88 -18.26 3.79
CA ALA A 53 7.79 -19.39 3.67
C ALA A 53 8.42 -19.50 2.26
N LEU A 54 7.62 -19.36 1.21
CA LEU A 54 8.11 -19.42 -0.18
C LEU A 54 8.99 -18.21 -0.52
N SER A 55 8.68 -17.02 0.03
CA SER A 55 9.50 -15.81 -0.17
C SER A 55 10.86 -15.93 0.50
N GLU A 56 10.90 -16.47 1.72
CA GLU A 56 12.13 -16.73 2.46
C GLU A 56 12.98 -17.80 1.76
N GLU A 57 12.36 -18.88 1.29
CA GLU A 57 13.05 -19.92 0.54
C GLU A 57 13.61 -19.39 -0.79
N LEU A 58 12.84 -18.59 -1.53
CA LEU A 58 13.30 -17.94 -2.75
C LEU A 58 14.51 -17.03 -2.48
N THR A 59 14.48 -16.27 -1.38
CA THR A 59 15.61 -15.40 -0.97
C THR A 59 16.85 -16.23 -0.65
N THR A 60 16.67 -17.29 0.15
CA THR A 60 17.75 -18.22 0.51
C THR A 60 18.38 -18.88 -0.72
N LEU A 61 17.55 -19.34 -1.67
CA LEU A 61 18.03 -19.92 -2.92
C LEU A 61 18.80 -18.93 -3.78
N ARG A 62 18.39 -17.66 -3.82
CA ARG A 62 19.12 -16.60 -4.55
C ARG A 62 20.50 -16.36 -3.96
N ASP A 63 20.62 -16.38 -2.63
CA ASP A 63 21.91 -16.18 -1.97
C ASP A 63 22.84 -17.39 -2.15
N LEU A 64 22.30 -18.61 -2.09
CA LEU A 64 23.06 -19.82 -2.36
C LEU A 64 23.51 -19.91 -3.82
N ASP A 65 22.63 -19.61 -4.78
CA ASP A 65 22.96 -19.62 -6.22
C ASP A 65 24.09 -18.63 -6.56
N ARG A 66 24.07 -17.43 -5.94
CA ARG A 66 25.18 -16.46 -6.05
C ARG A 66 26.48 -17.00 -5.47
N ALA A 67 26.43 -17.65 -4.30
CA ALA A 67 27.61 -18.21 -3.66
C ALA A 67 28.22 -19.34 -4.48
N VAL A 68 27.41 -20.29 -4.96
CA VAL A 68 27.87 -21.42 -5.78
C VAL A 68 28.43 -20.95 -7.12
N ALA A 69 27.78 -19.98 -7.78
CA ALA A 69 28.33 -19.40 -9.01
C ALA A 69 29.73 -18.81 -8.75
N HIS A 70 29.88 -18.00 -7.71
CA HIS A 70 31.16 -17.39 -7.36
C HIS A 70 32.25 -18.44 -7.06
N ASP A 71 31.93 -19.49 -6.29
CA ASP A 71 32.90 -20.54 -5.93
C ASP A 71 33.23 -21.47 -7.10
N TYR A 72 32.29 -21.72 -8.00
CA TYR A 72 32.51 -22.45 -9.25
C TYR A 72 33.51 -21.73 -10.16
N HIS A 73 33.33 -20.43 -10.37
CA HIS A 73 34.26 -19.64 -11.19
C HIS A 73 35.66 -19.55 -10.58
N ARG A 74 35.75 -19.37 -9.26
CA ARG A 74 37.03 -19.41 -8.55
C ARG A 74 37.73 -20.77 -8.70
N ALA A 75 36.98 -21.88 -8.65
CA ALA A 75 37.53 -23.23 -8.75
C ALA A 75 38.05 -23.57 -10.16
N LEU A 76 37.51 -22.94 -11.21
CA LEU A 76 37.96 -23.09 -12.59
C LEU A 76 39.20 -22.23 -12.91
N GLY A 77 39.67 -21.42 -11.97
CA GLY A 77 40.85 -20.56 -12.15
C GLY A 77 40.60 -19.36 -13.08
N PHE A 78 39.33 -19.03 -13.34
CA PHE A 78 38.98 -17.82 -14.05
C PHE A 78 39.41 -16.59 -13.23
N SER A 79 39.88 -15.55 -13.94
CA SER A 79 40.00 -14.23 -13.35
C SER A 79 38.59 -13.72 -12.96
N VAL A 80 38.51 -12.72 -12.09
CA VAL A 80 37.22 -12.11 -11.72
C VAL A 80 36.49 -11.57 -12.96
N GLU A 81 37.23 -11.16 -13.99
CA GLU A 81 36.70 -10.64 -15.26
C GLU A 81 36.18 -11.77 -16.17
N ASP A 82 36.89 -12.89 -16.29
CA ASP A 82 36.43 -14.04 -17.09
C ASP A 82 35.24 -14.77 -16.43
N ALA A 83 35.22 -14.79 -15.08
CA ALA A 83 34.10 -15.30 -14.30
C ALA A 83 32.81 -14.52 -14.59
N ALA A 84 32.90 -13.18 -14.65
CA ALA A 84 31.77 -12.32 -14.96
C ALA A 84 31.17 -12.60 -16.34
N LEU A 85 32.02 -12.89 -17.34
CA LEU A 85 31.58 -13.16 -18.72
C LEU A 85 30.84 -14.50 -18.88
N VAL A 86 31.22 -15.53 -18.11
CA VAL A 86 30.55 -16.84 -18.13
C VAL A 86 29.22 -16.80 -17.36
N VAL A 87 29.14 -16.04 -16.27
CA VAL A 87 27.87 -15.78 -15.57
C VAL A 87 26.85 -15.13 -16.53
N GLU A 88 27.32 -14.19 -17.36
CA GLU A 88 26.48 -13.44 -18.30
C GLU A 88 25.83 -14.32 -19.39
N TYR A 89 26.50 -15.39 -19.85
CA TYR A 89 25.98 -16.26 -20.93
C TYR A 89 24.80 -17.14 -20.50
N ASP A 90 24.80 -17.61 -19.26
CA ASP A 90 23.76 -18.50 -18.69
C ASP A 90 22.72 -17.72 -17.85
N GLN A 91 22.93 -16.40 -17.72
CA GLN A 91 22.04 -15.46 -17.06
C GLN A 91 20.58 -15.51 -17.57
N PRO A 92 20.29 -15.57 -18.90
CA PRO A 92 18.93 -15.45 -19.39
C PRO A 92 18.00 -16.58 -18.94
N GLY A 93 18.49 -17.83 -18.89
CA GLY A 93 17.71 -18.98 -18.44
C GLY A 93 17.42 -18.96 -16.94
N ARG A 94 18.42 -18.55 -16.15
CA ARG A 94 18.27 -18.36 -14.71
C ARG A 94 17.29 -17.22 -14.41
N ASP A 95 17.37 -16.13 -15.15
CA ASP A 95 16.50 -14.97 -14.95
C ASP A 95 15.05 -15.28 -15.34
N ALA A 96 14.81 -16.05 -16.40
CA ALA A 96 13.46 -16.50 -16.75
C ALA A 96 12.85 -17.41 -15.66
N THR A 97 13.62 -18.36 -15.14
CA THR A 97 13.15 -19.27 -14.08
C THR A 97 12.88 -18.52 -12.78
N ARG A 98 13.75 -17.55 -12.43
CA ARG A 98 13.54 -16.67 -11.27
C ARG A 98 12.30 -15.81 -11.45
N ALA A 99 12.09 -15.24 -12.64
CA ALA A 99 10.92 -14.41 -12.91
C ALA A 99 9.62 -15.21 -12.74
N ASP A 100 9.57 -16.46 -13.20
CA ASP A 100 8.42 -17.37 -13.02
C ASP A 100 8.12 -17.61 -11.53
N MET A 101 9.14 -17.93 -10.74
CA MET A 101 8.98 -18.14 -9.29
C MET A 101 8.56 -16.87 -8.55
N VAL A 102 9.16 -15.72 -8.88
CA VAL A 102 8.79 -14.42 -8.30
C VAL A 102 7.32 -14.11 -8.61
N ALA A 103 6.91 -14.25 -9.88
CA ALA A 103 5.54 -14.00 -10.30
C ALA A 103 4.54 -14.92 -9.58
N GLY A 104 4.89 -16.20 -9.38
CA GLY A 104 4.04 -17.13 -8.64
C GLY A 104 3.91 -16.78 -7.15
N VAL A 105 5.00 -16.37 -6.49
CA VAL A 105 4.95 -15.88 -5.10
C VAL A 105 4.12 -14.58 -5.02
N GLU A 106 4.31 -13.65 -5.95
CA GLU A 106 3.54 -12.41 -6.03
C GLU A 106 2.05 -12.64 -6.26
N ALA A 107 1.67 -13.67 -7.03
CA ALA A 107 0.27 -14.07 -7.21
C ALA A 107 -0.37 -14.51 -5.89
N ILE A 108 0.35 -15.30 -5.07
CA ILE A 108 -0.10 -15.70 -3.73
C ILE A 108 -0.25 -14.46 -2.84
N GLY A 109 0.74 -13.56 -2.84
CA GLY A 109 0.69 -12.32 -2.06
C GLY A 109 -0.45 -11.38 -2.49
N THR A 110 -0.78 -11.36 -3.78
CA THR A 110 -1.91 -10.60 -4.32
C THR A 110 -3.24 -11.16 -3.84
N GLU A 111 -3.38 -12.49 -3.77
CA GLU A 111 -4.57 -13.12 -3.21
C GLU A 111 -4.74 -12.81 -1.72
N VAL A 112 -3.64 -12.82 -0.94
CA VAL A 112 -3.66 -12.40 0.47
C VAL A 112 -4.20 -10.96 0.59
N ARG A 113 -3.65 -10.03 -0.19
CA ARG A 113 -4.10 -8.62 -0.17
C ARG A 113 -5.56 -8.48 -0.56
N ARG A 114 -6.01 -9.22 -1.57
CA ARG A 114 -7.42 -9.23 -1.98
C ARG A 114 -8.32 -9.65 -0.84
N GLN A 115 -8.02 -10.77 -0.18
CA GLN A 115 -8.85 -11.26 0.92
C GLN A 115 -8.83 -10.33 2.14
N ASP A 116 -7.71 -9.65 2.38
CA ASP A 116 -7.62 -8.63 3.44
C ASP A 116 -8.51 -7.42 3.13
N TRP A 117 -8.46 -6.91 1.90
CA TRP A 117 -9.35 -5.85 1.46
C TRP A 117 -10.83 -6.27 1.50
N THR A 118 -11.15 -7.49 1.08
CA THR A 118 -12.52 -8.05 1.18
C THR A 118 -13.00 -8.06 2.63
N ARG A 119 -12.18 -8.60 3.55
CA ARG A 119 -12.53 -8.64 4.98
C ARG A 119 -12.77 -7.24 5.57
N GLU A 120 -12.00 -6.24 5.13
CA GLU A 120 -12.14 -4.86 5.60
C GLU A 120 -13.36 -4.14 5.02
N LEU A 121 -13.64 -4.35 3.73
CA LEU A 121 -14.63 -3.57 2.98
C LEU A 121 -16.02 -4.21 2.94
N ASP A 122 -16.15 -5.53 3.13
CA ASP A 122 -17.45 -6.20 3.16
C ASP A 122 -18.39 -5.62 4.23
N PRO A 123 -17.98 -5.45 5.51
CA PRO A 123 -18.86 -4.86 6.53
C PRO A 123 -19.26 -3.41 6.21
N HIS A 124 -18.35 -2.64 5.60
CA HIS A 124 -18.63 -1.27 5.16
C HIS A 124 -19.69 -1.26 4.05
N ASN A 125 -19.53 -2.12 3.05
CA ASN A 125 -20.47 -2.24 1.94
C ASN A 125 -21.84 -2.75 2.41
N GLU A 126 -21.89 -3.70 3.34
CA GLU A 126 -23.14 -4.14 3.99
C GLU A 126 -23.83 -2.99 4.74
N ARG A 127 -23.05 -2.15 5.42
CA ARG A 127 -23.57 -0.97 6.12
C ARG A 127 -24.15 0.06 5.15
N ILE A 128 -23.49 0.29 4.03
CA ILE A 128 -24.03 1.14 2.95
C ILE A 128 -25.36 0.57 2.46
N ASP A 129 -25.43 -0.74 2.17
CA ASP A 129 -26.68 -1.39 1.71
C ASP A 129 -27.82 -1.27 2.74
N GLU A 130 -27.51 -1.30 4.04
CA GLU A 130 -28.46 -1.00 5.10
C GLU A 130 -28.94 0.46 5.07
N LEU A 131 -28.02 1.42 5.04
CA LEU A 131 -28.34 2.86 4.98
C LEU A 131 -29.16 3.20 3.73
N THR A 132 -28.84 2.62 2.57
CA THR A 132 -29.61 2.79 1.34
C THR A 132 -31.04 2.26 1.49
N ARG A 133 -31.22 1.09 2.12
CA ARG A 133 -32.57 0.53 2.37
C ARG A 133 -33.38 1.42 3.30
N GLN A 134 -32.77 1.92 4.37
CA GLN A 134 -33.41 2.86 5.30
C GLN A 134 -33.84 4.12 4.56
N ARG A 135 -32.94 4.71 3.76
CA ARG A 135 -33.20 5.92 3.00
C ARG A 135 -34.32 5.76 1.96
N VAL A 136 -34.33 4.66 1.22
CA VAL A 136 -35.39 4.33 0.27
C VAL A 136 -36.75 4.19 0.98
N HIS A 137 -36.77 3.60 2.17
CA HIS A 137 -37.99 3.50 2.98
C HIS A 137 -38.51 4.87 3.41
N GLU A 138 -37.63 5.76 3.91
CA GLU A 138 -37.97 7.12 4.28
C GLU A 138 -38.54 7.94 3.12
N ILE A 139 -37.86 7.91 1.96
CA ILE A 139 -38.31 8.60 0.74
C ILE A 139 -39.69 8.07 0.33
N SER A 140 -39.90 6.76 0.39
CA SER A 140 -41.17 6.13 0.03
C SER A 140 -42.32 6.56 0.95
N ALA A 141 -42.04 6.74 2.25
CA ALA A 141 -43.03 7.19 3.23
C ALA A 141 -43.33 8.69 3.12
N ARG A 142 -42.32 9.51 2.83
CA ARG A 142 -42.41 10.98 2.84
C ARG A 142 -42.93 11.56 1.53
N VAL A 143 -42.53 11.00 0.39
CA VAL A 143 -42.77 11.61 -0.93
C VAL A 143 -44.03 11.02 -1.56
N ALA A 144 -45.10 11.80 -1.64
CA ALA A 144 -46.39 11.37 -2.19
C ALA A 144 -46.37 11.20 -3.72
N SER A 145 -45.65 12.08 -4.44
CA SER A 145 -45.58 12.05 -5.91
C SER A 145 -44.71 10.88 -6.39
N PRO A 146 -45.23 9.93 -7.21
CA PRO A 146 -44.46 8.79 -7.68
C PRO A 146 -43.20 9.17 -8.46
N ARG A 147 -43.29 10.18 -9.33
CA ARG A 147 -42.17 10.64 -10.15
C ARG A 147 -41.05 11.26 -9.32
N VAL A 148 -41.40 12.05 -8.31
CA VAL A 148 -40.40 12.66 -7.40
C VAL A 148 -39.77 11.58 -6.54
N ARG A 149 -40.56 10.63 -6.03
CA ARG A 149 -40.09 9.50 -5.24
C ARG A 149 -39.07 8.65 -6.00
N GLU A 150 -39.38 8.30 -7.26
CA GLU A 150 -38.48 7.51 -8.10
C GLU A 150 -37.16 8.24 -8.35
N SER A 151 -37.20 9.55 -8.61
CA SER A 151 -36.00 10.37 -8.77
C SER A 151 -35.15 10.44 -7.49
N GLU A 152 -35.77 10.62 -6.32
CA GLU A 152 -35.05 10.66 -5.04
C GLU A 152 -34.46 9.29 -4.68
N ILE A 153 -35.19 8.19 -4.93
CA ILE A 153 -34.68 6.82 -4.75
C ILE A 153 -33.48 6.56 -5.68
N GLY A 154 -33.55 7.03 -6.94
CA GLY A 154 -32.43 6.97 -7.87
C GLY A 154 -31.20 7.68 -7.32
N SER A 155 -31.36 8.94 -6.88
CA SER A 155 -30.28 9.71 -6.28
C SER A 155 -29.65 9.03 -5.06
N ALA A 156 -30.47 8.45 -4.17
CA ALA A 156 -29.96 7.75 -2.98
C ALA A 156 -29.13 6.51 -3.35
N ARG A 157 -29.53 5.78 -4.40
CA ARG A 157 -28.77 4.63 -4.92
C ARG A 157 -27.47 5.08 -5.59
N ASP A 158 -27.49 6.17 -6.34
CA ASP A 158 -26.30 6.73 -6.98
C ASP A 158 -25.27 7.21 -5.95
N SER A 159 -25.71 7.88 -4.87
CA SER A 159 -24.84 8.28 -3.76
C SER A 159 -24.28 7.05 -3.02
N ALA A 160 -25.08 6.01 -2.80
CA ALA A 160 -24.62 4.76 -2.21
C ALA A 160 -23.53 4.08 -3.06
N GLU A 161 -23.73 3.99 -4.38
CA GLU A 161 -22.78 3.36 -5.30
C GLU A 161 -21.41 4.06 -5.29
N LYS A 162 -21.38 5.39 -5.20
CA LYS A 162 -20.13 6.16 -5.09
C LYS A 162 -19.35 5.86 -3.80
N LEU A 163 -20.05 5.47 -2.74
CA LEU A 163 -19.46 5.19 -1.43
C LEU A 163 -19.06 3.71 -1.26
N ARG A 164 -19.55 2.82 -2.13
CA ARG A 164 -19.11 1.42 -2.16
C ARG A 164 -17.63 1.36 -2.50
N LEU A 165 -16.92 0.52 -1.77
CA LEU A 165 -15.49 0.30 -1.97
C LEU A 165 -15.27 -1.09 -2.55
N ASP A 166 -14.57 -1.17 -3.68
CA ASP A 166 -14.26 -2.43 -4.35
C ASP A 166 -12.89 -2.97 -3.90
N PRO A 167 -12.84 -4.15 -3.26
CA PRO A 167 -11.60 -4.82 -2.89
C PRO A 167 -10.65 -5.12 -4.06
N ALA A 168 -11.21 -5.44 -5.24
CA ALA A 168 -10.41 -5.74 -6.43
C ALA A 168 -9.69 -4.46 -6.89
N ALA A 169 -10.42 -3.36 -7.05
CA ALA A 169 -9.83 -2.06 -7.38
C ALA A 169 -8.79 -1.59 -6.36
N ALA A 170 -8.98 -1.85 -5.06
CA ALA A 170 -8.00 -1.52 -4.03
C ALA A 170 -6.69 -2.33 -4.19
N THR A 171 -6.82 -3.62 -4.54
CA THR A 171 -5.68 -4.51 -4.78
C THR A 171 -4.90 -4.13 -6.05
N GLU A 172 -5.61 -3.87 -7.15
CA GLU A 172 -5.02 -3.50 -8.44
C GLU A 172 -4.26 -2.17 -8.38
N GLN A 173 -4.73 -1.23 -7.56
CA GLN A 173 -4.09 0.06 -7.37
C GLN A 173 -2.99 0.03 -6.31
N HIS A 174 -2.68 -1.15 -5.75
CA HIS A 174 -1.68 -1.33 -4.70
C HIS A 174 -1.92 -0.41 -3.49
N LEU A 175 -3.18 -0.20 -3.11
CA LEU A 175 -3.51 0.63 -1.96
C LEU A 175 -3.00 0.00 -0.66
N ASP A 176 -2.55 0.86 0.25
CA ASP A 176 -2.04 0.44 1.56
C ASP A 176 -3.19 0.27 2.57
N ILE A 177 -3.46 -0.98 2.93
CA ILE A 177 -4.52 -1.33 3.87
C ILE A 177 -4.26 -0.77 5.28
N GLU A 178 -3.01 -0.63 5.70
CA GLU A 178 -2.68 -0.08 7.01
C GLU A 178 -2.89 1.43 7.05
N LYS A 179 -2.61 2.15 5.95
CA LYS A 179 -3.02 3.55 5.83
C LYS A 179 -4.53 3.69 5.90
N PHE A 180 -5.28 2.86 5.17
CA PHE A 180 -6.74 2.87 5.23
C PHE A 180 -7.26 2.62 6.66
N ARG A 181 -6.75 1.59 7.35
CA ARG A 181 -7.10 1.29 8.75
C ARG A 181 -6.74 2.43 9.69
N ALA A 182 -5.55 3.04 9.52
CA ALA A 182 -5.13 4.21 10.30
C ALA A 182 -6.11 5.37 10.17
N VAL A 183 -6.59 5.63 8.95
CA VAL A 183 -7.57 6.69 8.72
C VAL A 183 -8.97 6.30 9.15
N ARG A 184 -9.39 5.04 9.04
CA ARG A 184 -10.72 4.61 9.51
C ARG A 184 -10.82 4.62 11.03
N GLU A 185 -9.90 3.91 11.70
CA GLU A 185 -9.96 3.57 13.13
C GLU A 185 -9.15 4.50 14.02
N GLY A 186 -8.09 5.12 13.48
CA GLY A 186 -7.16 5.92 14.27
C GLY A 186 -7.69 7.32 14.63
N VAL A 187 -6.96 8.00 15.50
CA VAL A 187 -7.18 9.41 15.83
C VAL A 187 -6.15 10.26 15.08
N LYS A 188 -6.61 11.35 14.46
CA LYS A 188 -5.72 12.32 13.83
C LYS A 188 -5.00 13.14 14.90
N VAL A 189 -3.68 12.98 15.01
CA VAL A 189 -2.84 13.62 16.04
C VAL A 189 -2.05 14.82 15.52
N GLY A 190 -1.87 14.94 14.21
CA GLY A 190 -1.09 16.02 13.62
C GLY A 190 -1.31 16.21 12.12
N TYR A 191 -0.81 17.34 11.62
CA TYR A 191 -0.73 17.65 10.20
C TYR A 191 0.57 18.39 9.91
N ASP A 192 1.39 17.84 9.03
CA ASP A 192 2.56 18.51 8.49
C ASP A 192 2.16 19.30 7.24
N PRO A 193 2.17 20.65 7.27
CA PRO A 193 1.82 21.47 6.12
C PRO A 193 2.89 21.47 5.03
N ALA A 194 4.16 21.15 5.34
CA ALA A 194 5.23 21.15 4.36
C ALA A 194 5.11 19.96 3.40
N THR A 195 4.76 18.79 3.92
CA THR A 195 4.56 17.56 3.15
C THR A 195 3.09 17.25 2.86
N ARG A 196 2.16 18.08 3.35
CA ARG A 196 0.70 17.87 3.28
C ARG A 196 0.31 16.50 3.83
N THR A 197 0.82 16.14 4.99
CA THR A 197 0.66 14.79 5.54
C THR A 197 -0.08 14.83 6.87
N HIS A 198 -1.11 14.02 7.01
CA HIS A 198 -1.79 13.81 8.29
C HIS A 198 -1.11 12.66 9.03
N ILE A 199 -1.08 12.76 10.36
CA ILE A 199 -0.55 11.69 11.21
C ILE A 199 -1.73 11.09 11.98
N PHE A 200 -1.89 9.78 11.85
CA PHE A 200 -2.94 9.01 12.51
C PHE A 200 -2.33 8.03 13.51
N GLN A 201 -2.94 7.93 14.68
CA GLN A 201 -2.52 7.05 15.77
C GLN A 201 -3.63 6.06 16.10
N ARG A 202 -3.33 4.76 16.08
CA ARG A 202 -4.21 3.68 16.56
C ARG A 202 -3.71 3.15 17.90
N ASP A 203 -4.60 2.60 18.71
CA ASP A 203 -4.23 2.02 19.99
C ASP A 203 -3.30 0.82 19.79
N GLY A 204 -2.10 0.88 20.37
CA GLY A 204 -1.10 -0.20 20.31
C GLY A 204 -0.34 -0.33 18.98
N ALA A 205 -0.49 0.62 18.05
CA ALA A 205 0.27 0.65 16.79
C ALA A 205 1.16 1.89 16.71
N ASP A 206 2.15 1.91 15.82
CA ASP A 206 2.95 3.11 15.55
C ASP A 206 2.14 4.16 14.77
N PRO A 207 2.41 5.47 14.94
CA PRO A 207 1.74 6.50 14.16
C PRO A 207 2.04 6.34 12.67
N ILE A 208 0.99 6.44 11.84
CA ILE A 208 1.08 6.31 10.38
C ILE A 208 0.86 7.67 9.72
N ALA A 209 1.79 8.02 8.83
CA ALA A 209 1.75 9.21 8.01
C ALA A 209 0.99 8.94 6.70
N VAL A 210 -0.05 9.73 6.43
CA VAL A 210 -0.92 9.58 5.25
C VAL A 210 -1.03 10.92 4.53
N ALA A 211 -0.72 10.96 3.23
CA ALA A 211 -0.76 12.22 2.49
C ALA A 211 -2.21 12.72 2.34
N HIS A 212 -2.39 14.02 2.23
CA HIS A 212 -3.71 14.64 2.07
C HIS A 212 -4.44 14.13 0.81
N ASP A 213 -3.71 13.87 -0.26
CA ASP A 213 -4.29 13.45 -1.54
C ASP A 213 -4.32 11.91 -1.73
N ASP A 214 -3.85 11.16 -0.73
CA ASP A 214 -3.86 9.68 -0.76
C ASP A 214 -5.29 9.14 -0.88
N ARG A 215 -5.46 8.11 -1.71
CA ARG A 215 -6.78 7.49 -1.94
C ARG A 215 -7.26 6.74 -0.68
N GLU A 216 -6.34 6.12 0.03
CA GLU A 216 -6.54 5.44 1.31
C GLU A 216 -7.12 6.38 2.36
N ARG A 217 -6.71 7.66 2.35
CA ARG A 217 -7.25 8.66 3.27
C ARG A 217 -8.72 8.92 2.98
N ARG A 218 -9.06 9.21 1.73
CA ARG A 218 -10.45 9.48 1.32
C ARG A 218 -11.34 8.28 1.62
N MET A 219 -10.90 7.09 1.24
CA MET A 219 -11.62 5.84 1.52
C MET A 219 -11.81 5.62 3.03
N GLY A 220 -10.76 5.83 3.83
CA GLY A 220 -10.83 5.65 5.28
C GLY A 220 -11.73 6.67 5.98
N GLU A 221 -11.75 7.92 5.52
CA GLU A 221 -12.64 8.96 6.03
C GLU A 221 -14.11 8.67 5.69
N ASP A 222 -14.40 8.26 4.47
CA ASP A 222 -15.75 7.87 4.06
C ASP A 222 -16.23 6.65 4.84
N ALA A 223 -15.37 5.63 5.01
CA ALA A 223 -15.65 4.48 5.87
C ALA A 223 -15.93 4.88 7.32
N ARG A 224 -15.10 5.77 7.90
CA ARG A 224 -15.33 6.30 9.26
C ARG A 224 -16.68 7.01 9.37
N ARG A 225 -17.07 7.81 8.36
CA ARG A 225 -18.35 8.53 8.36
C ARG A 225 -19.54 7.56 8.27
N VAL A 226 -19.44 6.51 7.46
CA VAL A 226 -20.42 5.42 7.37
C VAL A 226 -20.54 4.69 8.71
N ASP A 227 -19.42 4.33 9.32
CA ASP A 227 -19.36 3.66 10.64
C ASP A 227 -19.98 4.53 11.75
N ALA A 228 -19.82 5.85 11.67
CA ALA A 228 -20.45 6.81 12.58
C ALA A 228 -21.98 6.98 12.34
N GLY A 229 -22.55 6.32 11.34
CA GLY A 229 -23.97 6.40 11.00
C GLY A 229 -24.38 7.71 10.33
N MET A 230 -23.44 8.38 9.64
CA MET A 230 -23.75 9.57 8.87
C MET A 230 -24.64 9.23 7.65
N ASP A 231 -25.56 10.13 7.33
CA ASP A 231 -26.43 10.04 6.15
C ASP A 231 -25.62 10.14 4.84
N LEU A 232 -26.01 9.38 3.81
CA LEU A 232 -25.22 9.22 2.56
C LEU A 232 -25.01 10.57 1.85
N GLU A 233 -26.05 11.40 1.77
CA GLU A 233 -26.00 12.73 1.16
C GLU A 233 -25.10 13.69 1.95
N ARG A 234 -25.06 13.54 3.28
CA ARG A 234 -24.17 14.31 4.13
C ARG A 234 -22.70 13.89 3.95
N ILE A 235 -22.43 12.60 3.78
CA ILE A 235 -21.07 12.10 3.48
C ILE A 235 -20.58 12.71 2.16
N GLU A 236 -21.42 12.71 1.11
CA GLU A 236 -21.09 13.32 -0.18
C GLU A 236 -20.85 14.84 -0.05
N ALA A 237 -21.67 15.54 0.76
CA ALA A 237 -21.47 16.96 1.01
C ALA A 237 -20.16 17.25 1.75
N GLU A 238 -19.82 16.48 2.79
CA GLU A 238 -18.56 16.62 3.52
C GLU A 238 -17.36 16.34 2.61
N HIS A 239 -17.47 15.36 1.71
CA HIS A 239 -16.44 15.07 0.70
C HIS A 239 -16.20 16.29 -0.22
N LEU A 240 -17.26 16.94 -0.70
CA LEU A 240 -17.15 18.15 -1.53
C LEU A 240 -16.57 19.34 -0.76
N VAL A 241 -16.97 19.51 0.51
CA VAL A 241 -16.43 20.55 1.41
C VAL A 241 -14.94 20.35 1.64
N GLU A 242 -14.51 19.11 1.86
CA GLU A 242 -13.12 18.74 2.05
C GLU A 242 -12.26 19.01 0.80
N LEU A 243 -12.76 18.64 -0.39
CA LEU A 243 -12.12 18.99 -1.66
C LEU A 243 -12.01 20.52 -1.84
N GLY A 244 -13.02 21.28 -1.39
CA GLY A 244 -12.99 22.75 -1.39
C GLY A 244 -12.00 23.35 -0.38
N HIS A 245 -11.85 22.75 0.80
CA HIS A 245 -10.89 23.18 1.82
C HIS A 245 -9.44 22.86 1.48
N ALA A 246 -9.16 21.87 0.63
CA ALA A 246 -7.82 21.62 0.12
C ALA A 246 -7.21 22.89 -0.50
N HIS A 247 -8.00 23.68 -1.25
CA HIS A 247 -7.55 24.97 -1.78
C HIS A 247 -7.32 26.04 -0.71
N ALA A 248 -8.15 26.11 0.33
CA ALA A 248 -7.96 27.08 1.41
C ALA A 248 -6.70 26.76 2.25
N VAL A 249 -6.39 25.48 2.44
CA VAL A 249 -5.15 25.04 3.10
C VAL A 249 -3.93 25.30 2.21
N GLU A 250 -4.03 25.07 0.91
CA GLU A 250 -2.99 25.43 -0.07
C GLU A 250 -2.71 26.94 -0.11
N GLU A 251 -3.75 27.78 -0.10
CA GLU A 251 -3.61 29.23 -0.04
C GLU A 251 -3.03 29.70 1.29
N ALA A 252 -3.49 29.14 2.42
CA ALA A 252 -2.93 29.47 3.73
C ALA A 252 -1.46 29.04 3.88
N ALA A 253 -1.07 27.89 3.32
CA ALA A 253 0.32 27.44 3.28
C ALA A 253 1.19 28.32 2.37
N ARG A 254 0.68 28.71 1.19
CA ARG A 254 1.34 29.64 0.27
C ARG A 254 1.52 31.03 0.89
N ALA A 255 0.49 31.54 1.57
CA ALA A 255 0.55 32.82 2.27
C ALA A 255 1.61 32.82 3.39
N ARG A 256 1.70 31.73 4.18
CA ARG A 256 2.74 31.58 5.22
C ARG A 256 4.16 31.50 4.66
N LEU A 257 4.35 30.92 3.48
CA LEU A 257 5.63 30.91 2.76
C LEU A 257 6.00 32.30 2.21
N GLN A 258 5.01 33.12 1.85
CA GLN A 258 5.22 34.50 1.39
C GLN A 258 5.48 35.47 2.56
N ASP A 259 4.88 35.22 3.72
CA ASP A 259 5.07 35.98 4.96
C ASP A 259 6.29 35.53 5.78
N ALA A 260 7.00 34.49 5.34
CA ALA A 260 8.26 34.10 5.97
C ALA A 260 9.25 35.29 5.89
N PRO A 261 9.82 35.75 7.04
CA PRO A 261 10.72 36.89 7.04
C PRO A 261 11.91 36.56 6.14
N ARG A 262 12.02 37.26 5.01
CA ARG A 262 13.23 37.22 4.18
C ARG A 262 14.40 37.55 5.08
N ALA A 263 15.33 36.62 5.22
CA ALA A 263 16.54 36.81 6.01
C ALA A 263 17.14 38.17 5.64
N SER A 264 17.13 39.10 6.60
CA SER A 264 17.69 40.43 6.43
C SER A 264 19.14 40.25 6.03
N ALA A 265 19.49 40.70 4.83
CA ALA A 265 20.86 40.82 4.40
C ALA A 265 21.59 41.66 5.44
N LEU A 266 22.53 41.02 6.14
CA LEU A 266 23.42 41.61 7.14
C LEU A 266 24.08 42.86 6.56
N THR A 267 23.51 44.02 6.87
CA THR A 267 24.18 45.31 6.87
C THR A 267 24.72 45.47 8.29
N HIS A 268 25.96 45.06 8.52
CA HIS A 268 26.63 45.34 9.79
C HIS A 268 27.21 46.74 9.73
N GLU A 269 26.52 47.64 10.44
CA GLU A 269 26.87 49.02 10.69
C GLU A 269 28.23 49.15 11.40
N HIS A 270 28.95 50.18 10.95
CA HIS A 270 29.92 50.94 11.72
C HIS A 270 29.34 51.40 13.06
N SER A 271 29.94 51.01 14.17
CA SER A 271 30.16 51.90 15.32
C SER A 271 30.98 51.20 16.40
N LEU A 272 32.30 51.44 16.37
CA LEU A 272 33.12 51.31 17.58
C LEU A 272 33.92 52.60 17.75
N ASP A 273 33.95 53.04 19.00
CA ASP A 273 34.79 54.07 19.61
C ASP A 273 34.48 55.55 19.35
N ARG A 274 33.49 56.02 20.13
CA ARG A 274 33.61 57.30 20.82
C ARG A 274 33.28 57.17 22.30
N GLY A 275 34.32 57.31 23.11
CA GLY A 275 34.27 58.20 24.28
C GLY A 275 33.95 57.55 25.62
N LEU A 276 34.96 56.96 26.25
CA LEU A 276 35.07 56.92 27.70
C LEU A 276 36.48 57.37 28.11
N HIS A 277 36.60 58.60 28.62
CA HIS A 277 37.11 58.88 29.96
C HIS A 277 37.38 60.38 30.14
N ARG A 278 36.70 60.95 31.15
CA ARG A 278 37.00 62.23 31.78
C ARG A 278 37.39 61.97 33.24
N ASP A 279 38.36 62.75 33.69
CA ASP A 279 38.69 63.15 35.07
C ASP A 279 39.38 62.15 36.02
N ARG A 280 40.71 62.25 36.14
CA ARG A 280 41.40 63.05 37.19
C ARG A 280 42.90 63.13 36.94
#